data_AF-A0A5B1CPS3-F1
#
_entry.id   AF-A0A5B1CPS3-F1
#
_cell.length_a   1.000
_cell.length_b   1.000
_cell.length_c   1.000
_cell.angle_alpha   90.00
_cell.angle_beta   90.00
_cell.angle_gamma   90.00
#
_symmetry.space_group_name_H-M   'P 1'
#
loop_
_entity.id
_entity.type
_entity.pdbx_description
1 polymer ?
#
loop_
_entity_poly.entity_id
_entity_poly.type
_entity_poly.pdbx_seq_one_letter_code
_entity_poly.pdbx_strand_id
1 'polypeptide(L)'
;MNKMLIPILFALGTAMFWGCYGPTIGNAQAPMVDGAKLWSPFKPYVFIGIAYLVIAVIGGLIMMGVKGDTYSFTGEHFATMKWGFLAGSLGAFGALCLTTAMMTSKGNALLVMPIVFGGAVSVTAIVSILRLHGGVTINPLLWVGMALTVVGVVLVAMNTPHGHAAPKKPAVETTTAQSSPATLKDETSS
;
A
#
# COMPACT_ATOMS: atom_id res chain seq x y z
N MET A 1 22.51 24.64 10.17
CA MET A 1 21.68 23.63 9.46
C MET A 1 20.30 24.23 9.23
N ASN A 2 19.83 24.35 7.98
CA ASN A 2 18.55 24.98 7.67
C ASN A 2 17.42 24.23 8.39
N LYS A 3 16.59 24.95 9.16
CA LYS A 3 15.46 24.37 9.92
C LYS A 3 14.49 23.57 9.05
N MET A 4 14.43 23.89 7.75
CA MET A 4 13.59 23.20 6.76
C MET A 4 14.20 21.92 6.17
N LEU A 5 15.51 21.70 6.32
CA LEU A 5 16.16 20.52 5.77
C LEU A 5 15.62 19.23 6.41
N ILE A 6 15.47 19.23 7.74
CA ILE A 6 15.01 18.05 8.49
C ILE A 6 13.60 17.62 8.03
N PRO A 7 12.56 18.49 8.01
CA PRO A 7 11.25 18.11 7.50
C PRO A 7 11.27 17.59 6.06
N ILE A 8 12.06 18.21 5.18
CA ILE A 8 12.18 17.79 3.78
C ILE A 8 12.77 16.37 3.69
N LEU A 9 13.80 16.07 4.46
CA LEU A 9 14.40 14.73 4.50
C LEU A 9 13.42 13.67 4.99
N PHE A 10 12.64 13.95 6.04
CA PHE A 10 11.59 13.03 6.51
C PHE A 10 10.44 12.89 5.51
N ALA A 11 10.10 13.94 4.78
CA ALA A 11 9.10 13.87 3.70
C ALA A 11 9.59 13.01 2.52
N LEU A 12 10.86 13.17 2.11
CA LEU A 12 11.48 12.32 1.09
C LEU A 12 11.60 10.86 1.55
N GLY A 13 11.95 10.63 2.81
CA GLY A 13 11.94 9.30 3.41
C GLY A 13 10.55 8.68 3.37
N THR A 14 9.51 9.46 3.71
CA THR A 14 8.11 9.03 3.62
C THR A 14 7.74 8.63 2.19
N ALA A 15 8.10 9.44 1.19
CA ALA A 15 7.87 9.13 -0.22
C ALA A 15 8.60 7.83 -0.64
N MET A 16 9.82 7.62 -0.16
CA MET A 16 10.59 6.40 -0.43
C MET A 16 9.93 5.15 0.18
N PHE A 17 9.57 5.18 1.47
CA PHE A 17 8.93 4.03 2.13
C PHE A 17 7.58 3.69 1.51
N TRP A 18 6.76 4.69 1.20
CA TRP A 18 5.48 4.48 0.53
C TRP A 18 5.63 4.04 -0.93
N GLY A 19 6.65 4.53 -1.64
CA GLY A 19 6.98 4.06 -3.00
C GLY A 19 7.37 2.58 -3.01
N CYS A 20 8.20 2.14 -2.06
CA CYS A 20 8.59 0.74 -1.90
C CYS A 20 7.44 -0.14 -1.38
N TYR A 21 6.52 0.42 -0.59
CA TYR A 21 5.39 -0.32 -0.03
C TYR A 21 4.52 -0.98 -1.11
N GLY A 22 4.28 -0.31 -2.24
CA GLY A 22 3.43 -0.84 -3.32
C GLY A 22 3.91 -2.17 -3.91
N PRO A 23 5.16 -2.25 -4.40
CA PRO A 23 5.75 -3.51 -4.81
C PRO A 23 5.79 -4.56 -3.70
N THR A 24 6.13 -4.18 -2.46
CA THR A 24 6.22 -5.12 -1.33
C THR A 24 4.86 -5.74 -1.00
N ILE A 25 3.77 -4.96 -0.97
CA ILE A 25 2.42 -5.50 -0.74
C ILE A 25 1.91 -6.29 -1.96
N GLY A 26 2.40 -5.97 -3.16
CA GLY A 26 2.23 -6.78 -4.36
C GLY A 26 2.77 -8.21 -4.22
N ASN A 27 3.86 -8.41 -3.46
CA ASN A 27 4.38 -9.75 -3.19
C ASN A 27 3.50 -10.57 -2.23
N ALA A 28 2.62 -9.92 -1.47
CA ALA A 28 1.67 -10.58 -0.56
C ALA A 28 0.33 -10.92 -1.23
N GLN A 29 0.23 -10.76 -2.56
CA GLN A 29 -0.97 -11.10 -3.34
C GLN A 29 -1.32 -12.57 -3.18
N ALA A 30 -2.62 -12.85 -3.03
CA ALA A 30 -3.10 -14.21 -2.95
C ALA A 30 -3.02 -14.89 -4.33
N PRO A 31 -2.38 -16.07 -4.44
CA PRO A 31 -2.46 -16.87 -5.64
C PRO A 31 -3.91 -17.33 -5.85
N MET A 32 -4.28 -17.49 -7.12
CA MET A 32 -5.54 -18.14 -7.50
C MET A 32 -5.32 -19.65 -7.53
N VAL A 33 -6.04 -20.37 -6.68
CA VAL A 33 -6.06 -21.83 -6.61
C VAL A 33 -7.53 -22.24 -6.80
N ASP A 34 -7.80 -23.08 -7.80
CA ASP A 34 -9.16 -23.57 -8.14
C ASP A 34 -10.21 -22.45 -8.34
N GLY A 35 -9.78 -21.35 -8.95
CA GLY A 35 -10.65 -20.19 -9.24
C GLY A 35 -10.91 -19.28 -8.04
N ALA A 36 -10.36 -19.56 -6.87
CA ALA A 36 -10.49 -18.74 -5.66
C ALA A 36 -9.14 -18.21 -5.16
N LYS A 37 -9.16 -17.04 -4.51
CA LYS A 37 -7.96 -16.51 -3.83
C LYS A 37 -7.70 -17.31 -2.56
N LEU A 38 -6.47 -17.77 -2.37
CA LEU A 38 -6.08 -18.55 -1.20
C LEU A 38 -6.18 -17.77 0.13
N TRP A 39 -6.07 -16.44 0.08
CA TRP A 39 -6.31 -15.57 1.23
C TRP A 39 -6.91 -14.23 0.84
N SER A 40 -7.58 -13.59 1.81
CA SER A 40 -8.15 -12.25 1.66
C SER A 40 -7.11 -11.16 1.91
N PRO A 41 -7.42 -9.89 1.54
CA PRO A 41 -6.54 -8.76 1.84
C PRO A 41 -6.28 -8.50 3.33
N PHE A 42 -7.13 -9.07 4.19
CA PHE A 42 -7.00 -8.96 5.63
C PHE A 42 -5.77 -9.70 6.17
N LYS A 43 -5.30 -10.78 5.51
CA LYS A 43 -4.16 -11.57 5.98
C LYS A 43 -2.86 -10.75 6.04
N PRO A 44 -2.42 -10.05 4.97
CA PRO A 44 -1.29 -9.13 5.08
C PRO A 44 -1.62 -7.87 5.87
N TYR A 45 -2.87 -7.39 5.86
CA TYR A 45 -3.27 -6.21 6.64
C TYR A 45 -3.05 -6.39 8.15
N VAL A 46 -3.26 -7.59 8.70
CA VAL A 46 -2.93 -7.90 10.11
C VAL A 46 -1.45 -7.65 10.41
N PHE A 47 -0.55 -8.12 9.53
CA PHE A 47 0.90 -7.93 9.73
C PHE A 47 1.34 -6.48 9.50
N ILE A 48 0.67 -5.74 8.62
CA ILE A 48 0.85 -4.28 8.50
C ILE A 48 0.47 -3.61 9.84
N GLY A 49 -0.66 -3.99 10.44
CA GLY A 49 -1.08 -3.50 11.75
C GLY A 49 -0.08 -3.82 12.86
N ILE A 50 0.46 -5.04 12.90
CA ILE A 50 1.51 -5.43 13.86
C ILE A 50 2.75 -4.56 13.67
N ALA A 51 3.20 -4.35 12.43
CA ALA A 51 4.34 -3.48 12.15
C ALA A 51 4.09 -2.04 12.62
N TYR A 52 2.88 -1.51 12.42
CA TYR A 52 2.50 -0.19 12.91
C TYR A 52 2.49 -0.13 14.43
N LEU A 53 1.96 -1.14 15.12
CA LEU A 53 2.00 -1.20 16.58
C LEU A 53 3.45 -1.16 17.09
N VAL A 54 4.31 -2.04 16.56
CA VAL A 54 5.72 -2.13 16.96
C VAL A 54 6.43 -0.81 16.70
N ILE A 55 6.37 -0.28 15.48
CA ILE A 55 7.16 0.90 15.10
C ILE A 55 6.58 2.17 15.74
N ALA A 56 5.26 2.38 15.68
CA ALA A 56 4.64 3.61 16.17
C ALA A 56 4.62 3.67 17.69
N VAL A 57 4.31 2.57 18.39
CA VAL A 57 4.27 2.57 19.86
C VAL A 57 5.68 2.48 20.43
N ILE A 58 6.45 1.45 20.08
CA ILE A 58 7.78 1.26 20.69
C ILE A 58 8.74 2.34 20.20
N GLY A 59 8.78 2.61 18.88
CA GLY A 59 9.63 3.68 18.33
C GLY A 59 9.23 5.06 18.84
N GLY A 60 7.93 5.34 18.98
CA GLY A 60 7.44 6.59 19.57
C GLY A 60 7.89 6.77 21.01
N LEU A 61 7.70 5.75 21.86
CA LEU A 61 8.11 5.79 23.26
C LEU A 61 9.63 5.94 23.43
N ILE A 62 10.43 5.22 22.63
CA ILE A 62 11.90 5.39 22.64
C ILE A 62 12.27 6.83 22.30
N MET A 63 11.67 7.40 21.26
CA MET A 63 11.99 8.77 20.83
C MET A 63 11.52 9.83 21.83
N MET A 64 10.41 9.58 22.55
CA MET A 64 10.00 10.41 23.70
C MET A 64 11.07 10.40 24.79
N GLY A 65 11.58 9.23 25.15
CA GLY A 65 12.67 9.09 26.12
C GLY A 65 13.96 9.80 25.69
N VAL A 66 14.38 9.65 24.42
CA VAL A 66 15.58 10.30 23.87
C VAL A 66 15.43 11.83 23.83
N LYS A 67 14.22 12.33 23.59
CA LYS A 67 13.92 13.78 23.54
C LYS A 67 13.61 14.39 24.92
N GLY A 68 13.56 13.58 25.98
CA GLY A 68 13.21 14.04 27.33
C GLY A 68 11.75 14.45 27.48
N ASP A 69 10.84 13.86 26.70
CA ASP A 69 9.41 14.14 26.75
C ASP A 69 8.72 13.41 27.91
N THR A 70 7.57 13.92 28.35
CA THR A 70 6.78 13.30 29.41
C THR A 70 5.92 12.17 28.88
N TYR A 71 5.83 11.08 29.64
CA TYR A 71 4.89 9.98 29.34
C TYR A 71 3.47 10.26 29.86
N SER A 72 3.21 11.46 30.38
CA SER A 72 1.86 11.87 30.77
C SER A 72 1.07 12.34 29.57
N PHE A 73 -0.09 11.72 29.33
CA PHE A 73 -1.04 12.08 28.27
C PHE A 73 -2.29 12.80 28.81
N THR A 74 -2.22 13.33 30.02
CA THR A 74 -3.33 14.05 30.69
C THR A 74 -3.09 15.57 30.67
N GLY A 75 -4.11 16.35 31.02
CA GLY A 75 -4.02 17.81 31.07
C GLY A 75 -3.69 18.42 29.70
N GLU A 76 -2.61 19.21 29.64
CA GLU A 76 -2.14 19.88 28.42
C GLU A 76 -1.76 18.90 27.30
N HIS A 77 -1.39 17.66 27.64
CA HIS A 77 -1.01 16.63 26.67
C HIS A 77 -2.20 15.83 26.14
N PHE A 78 -3.42 16.04 26.64
CA PHE A 78 -4.60 15.29 26.17
C PHE A 78 -4.87 15.48 24.67
N ALA A 79 -4.54 16.67 24.14
CA ALA A 79 -4.68 16.94 22.71
C ALA A 79 -3.76 16.06 21.85
N THR A 80 -2.55 15.74 22.31
CA THR A 80 -1.61 14.88 21.56
C THR A 80 -2.15 13.47 21.47
N MET A 81 -2.70 12.94 22.56
CA MET A 81 -3.37 11.64 22.59
C MET A 81 -4.60 11.61 21.67
N LYS A 82 -5.50 12.59 21.80
CA LYS A 82 -6.74 12.64 21.03
C LYS A 82 -6.50 12.75 19.52
N TRP A 83 -5.68 13.71 19.11
CA TRP A 83 -5.41 13.93 17.68
C TRP A 83 -4.48 12.86 17.12
N GLY A 84 -3.52 12.35 17.91
CA GLY A 84 -2.69 11.22 17.53
C GLY A 84 -3.51 9.97 17.27
N PHE A 85 -4.46 9.64 18.16
CA PHE A 85 -5.36 8.50 17.98
C PHE A 85 -6.28 8.65 16.77
N LEU A 86 -6.86 9.85 16.56
CA LEU A 86 -7.71 10.11 15.40
C LEU A 86 -6.92 10.02 14.09
N ALA A 87 -5.72 10.60 14.03
CA ALA A 87 -4.83 10.50 12.88
C ALA A 87 -4.41 9.05 12.61
N GLY A 88 -4.07 8.29 13.66
CA GLY A 88 -3.75 6.86 13.55
C GLY A 88 -4.93 6.03 13.04
N SER A 89 -6.16 6.34 13.48
CA SER A 89 -7.38 5.68 13.02
C SER A 89 -7.60 5.92 11.52
N LEU A 90 -7.49 7.17 11.06
CA LEU A 90 -7.56 7.52 9.64
C LEU A 90 -6.47 6.81 8.82
N GLY A 91 -5.26 6.70 9.36
CA GLY A 91 -4.16 5.95 8.75
C GLY A 91 -4.45 4.46 8.63
N ALA A 92 -5.02 3.84 9.67
CA ALA A 92 -5.39 2.43 9.65
C ALA A 92 -6.48 2.14 8.61
N PHE A 93 -7.56 2.93 8.59
CA PHE A 93 -8.58 2.81 7.54
C PHE A 93 -8.03 3.04 6.14
N GLY A 94 -7.14 4.03 5.97
CA GLY A 94 -6.44 4.26 4.71
C GLY A 94 -5.61 3.06 4.25
N ALA A 95 -4.84 2.46 5.17
CA ALA A 95 -4.05 1.26 4.90
C ALA A 95 -4.92 0.04 4.55
N LEU A 96 -6.09 -0.09 5.18
CA LEU A 96 -7.08 -1.12 4.84
C LEU A 96 -7.61 -0.94 3.40
N CYS A 97 -8.04 0.28 3.07
CA CYS A 97 -8.53 0.62 1.73
C CYS A 97 -7.45 0.38 0.67
N LEU A 98 -6.22 0.84 0.92
CA LEU A 98 -5.09 0.65 0.02
C LEU A 98 -4.76 -0.83 -0.17
N THR A 99 -4.65 -1.61 0.91
CA THR A 99 -4.35 -3.05 0.84
C THR A 99 -5.42 -3.79 0.03
N THR A 100 -6.69 -3.45 0.27
CA THR A 100 -7.82 -4.03 -0.45
C THR A 100 -7.81 -3.64 -1.94
N ALA A 101 -7.52 -2.39 -2.26
CA ALA A 101 -7.42 -1.90 -3.64
C ALA A 101 -6.27 -2.58 -4.39
N MET A 102 -5.11 -2.69 -3.75
CA MET A 102 -3.93 -3.39 -4.27
C MET A 102 -4.25 -4.86 -4.54
N MET A 103 -4.94 -5.54 -3.63
CA MET A 103 -5.22 -6.97 -3.75
C MET A 103 -6.39 -7.29 -4.68
N THR A 104 -7.29 -6.34 -4.91
CA THR A 104 -8.35 -6.47 -5.91
C THR A 104 -7.85 -6.17 -7.32
N SER A 105 -6.88 -5.26 -7.47
CA SER A 105 -6.26 -4.89 -8.75
C SER A 105 -5.14 -5.83 -9.22
N LYS A 106 -5.03 -7.05 -8.66
CA LYS A 106 -3.94 -8.02 -8.93
C LYS A 106 -2.53 -7.47 -8.66
N GLY A 107 -2.40 -6.52 -7.72
CA GLY A 107 -1.10 -5.94 -7.36
C GLY A 107 -0.63 -4.84 -8.30
N ASN A 108 -1.54 -4.19 -9.06
CA ASN A 108 -1.20 -3.05 -9.90
C ASN A 108 -0.90 -1.79 -9.04
N ALA A 109 0.26 -1.80 -8.38
CA ALA A 109 0.78 -0.69 -7.58
C ALA A 109 0.90 0.59 -8.40
N LEU A 110 1.17 0.44 -9.70
CA LEU A 110 1.41 1.53 -10.63
C LEU A 110 0.15 2.36 -10.88
N LEU A 111 -1.03 1.74 -10.81
CA LEU A 111 -2.31 2.42 -10.91
C LEU A 111 -2.77 2.95 -9.54
N VAL A 112 -2.70 2.11 -8.51
CA VAL A 112 -3.31 2.44 -7.21
C VAL A 112 -2.53 3.53 -6.46
N MET A 113 -1.19 3.51 -6.51
CA MET A 113 -0.38 4.46 -5.74
C MET A 113 -0.56 5.91 -6.19
N PRO A 114 -0.49 6.26 -7.49
CA PRO A 114 -0.73 7.62 -7.93
C PRO A 114 -2.12 8.14 -7.55
N ILE A 115 -3.16 7.31 -7.66
CA ILE A 115 -4.53 7.69 -7.29
C ILE A 115 -4.62 8.03 -5.80
N VAL A 116 -4.05 7.19 -4.93
CA VAL A 116 -4.11 7.39 -3.47
C VAL A 116 -3.32 8.62 -3.06
N PHE A 117 -2.08 8.79 -3.51
CA PHE A 117 -1.25 9.91 -3.09
C PHE A 117 -1.66 11.24 -3.73
N GLY A 118 -2.00 11.26 -5.02
CA GLY A 118 -2.50 12.49 -5.66
C GLY A 118 -3.88 12.88 -5.16
N GLY A 119 -4.75 11.89 -4.86
CA GLY A 119 -6.03 12.11 -4.20
C GLY A 119 -5.86 12.71 -2.80
N ALA A 120 -4.93 12.18 -2.00
CA ALA A 120 -4.66 12.67 -0.64
C ALA A 120 -4.24 14.16 -0.62
N VAL A 121 -3.40 14.59 -1.56
CA VAL A 121 -3.02 16.01 -1.70
C VAL A 121 -4.25 16.88 -1.98
N SER A 122 -5.11 16.45 -2.89
CA SER A 122 -6.34 17.17 -3.25
C SER A 122 -7.34 17.24 -2.09
N VAL A 123 -7.55 16.12 -1.38
CA VAL A 123 -8.41 16.07 -0.18
C VAL A 123 -7.89 16.99 0.91
N THR A 124 -6.57 17.03 1.13
CA THR A 124 -5.95 17.93 2.11
C THR A 124 -6.24 19.39 1.76
N ALA A 125 -6.09 19.79 0.50
CA ALA A 125 -6.39 21.14 0.04
C ALA A 125 -7.87 21.50 0.26
N ILE A 126 -8.80 20.60 -0.05
CA ILE A 126 -10.23 20.80 0.17
C ILE A 126 -10.54 20.95 1.66
N VAL A 127 -10.02 20.06 2.51
CA VAL A 127 -10.22 20.14 3.97
C VAL A 127 -9.67 21.46 4.53
N SER A 128 -8.53 21.93 4.02
CA SER A 128 -7.98 23.24 4.39
C SER A 128 -8.91 24.39 4.00
N ILE A 129 -9.44 24.40 2.77
CA ILE A 129 -10.41 25.41 2.32
C ILE A 129 -11.64 25.41 3.23
N LEU A 130 -12.19 24.22 3.50
CA LEU A 130 -13.38 24.06 4.32
C LEU A 130 -13.13 24.55 5.76
N ARG A 131 -12.00 24.21 6.38
CA ARG A 131 -11.68 24.67 7.75
C ARG A 131 -11.50 26.18 7.88
N LEU A 132 -11.15 26.89 6.80
CA LEU A 132 -10.90 28.33 6.80
C LEU A 132 -12.16 29.18 6.59
N HIS A 133 -13.35 28.57 6.43
CA HIS A 133 -14.69 29.19 6.42
C HIS A 133 -14.77 30.61 5.79
N GLY A 134 -14.26 30.80 4.57
CA GLY A 134 -14.49 32.01 3.77
C GLY A 134 -13.65 33.25 4.13
N GLY A 135 -12.76 33.17 5.12
CA GLY A 135 -11.88 34.29 5.50
C GLY A 135 -10.62 34.43 4.64
N VAL A 136 -10.44 33.60 3.61
CA VAL A 136 -9.17 33.50 2.86
C VAL A 136 -9.43 33.55 1.37
N THR A 137 -8.69 34.42 0.68
CA THR A 137 -8.68 34.48 -0.79
C THR A 137 -8.01 33.23 -1.34
N ILE A 138 -8.81 32.36 -1.96
CA ILE A 138 -8.31 31.16 -2.62
C ILE A 138 -7.60 31.58 -3.91
N ASN A 139 -6.29 31.35 -3.99
CA ASN A 139 -5.55 31.60 -5.22
C ASN A 139 -6.03 30.62 -6.32
N PRO A 140 -6.48 31.09 -7.49
CA PRO A 140 -6.90 30.23 -8.60
C PRO A 140 -5.87 29.16 -9.00
N LEU A 141 -4.57 29.42 -8.78
CA LEU A 141 -3.50 28.44 -9.02
C LEU A 141 -3.65 27.15 -8.20
N LEU A 142 -4.36 27.17 -7.06
CA LEU A 142 -4.64 25.97 -6.28
C LEU A 142 -5.49 24.98 -7.08
N TRP A 143 -6.53 25.46 -7.75
CA TRP A 143 -7.40 24.65 -8.62
C TRP A 143 -6.65 24.11 -9.82
N VAL A 144 -5.76 24.93 -10.41
CA VAL A 144 -4.86 24.51 -11.48
C VAL A 144 -3.90 23.41 -10.99
N GLY A 145 -3.32 23.57 -9.80
CA GLY A 145 -2.44 22.57 -9.19
C GLY A 145 -3.14 21.24 -8.91
N MET A 146 -4.39 21.27 -8.44
CA MET A 146 -5.20 20.05 -8.28
C MET A 146 -5.50 19.39 -9.63
N ALA A 147 -5.89 20.17 -10.64
CA ALA A 147 -6.13 19.64 -11.99
C ALA A 147 -4.86 19.00 -12.58
N LEU A 148 -3.70 19.66 -12.43
CA LEU A 148 -2.40 19.12 -12.86
C LEU A 148 -2.01 17.87 -12.07
N THR A 149 -2.36 17.78 -10.79
CA THR A 149 -2.13 16.57 -9.99
C THR A 149 -2.95 15.41 -10.55
N VAL A 150 -4.23 15.63 -10.87
CA VAL A 150 -5.09 14.61 -11.50
C VAL A 150 -4.53 14.19 -12.85
N VAL A 151 -4.14 15.13 -13.71
CA VAL A 151 -3.52 14.84 -15.01
C VAL A 151 -2.22 14.05 -14.83
N GLY A 152 -1.35 14.47 -13.91
CA GLY A 152 -0.09 13.79 -13.61
C GLY A 152 -0.31 12.36 -13.12
N VAL A 153 -1.27 12.15 -12.22
CA VAL A 153 -1.68 10.82 -11.74
C VAL A 153 -2.15 9.93 -12.89
N VAL A 154 -3.01 10.46 -13.77
CA VAL A 154 -3.52 9.73 -14.93
C VAL A 154 -2.40 9.39 -15.90
N LEU A 155 -1.54 10.35 -16.23
CA LEU A 155 -0.40 10.13 -17.13
C LEU A 155 0.57 9.08 -16.56
N VAL A 156 0.90 9.16 -15.28
CA VAL A 156 1.74 8.15 -14.62
C VAL A 156 1.07 6.79 -14.68
N ALA A 157 -0.20 6.68 -14.29
CA ALA A 157 -0.92 5.41 -14.32
C ALA A 157 -1.02 4.80 -15.73
N MET A 158 -1.21 5.63 -16.77
CA MET A 158 -1.31 5.17 -18.17
C MET A 158 0.03 4.77 -18.77
N ASN A 159 1.11 5.50 -18.45
CA ASN A 159 2.41 5.34 -19.10
C ASN A 159 3.41 4.49 -18.30
N THR A 160 3.12 4.16 -17.03
CA THR A 160 4.03 3.30 -16.27
C THR A 160 3.96 1.86 -16.83
N PRO A 161 5.08 1.26 -17.25
CA PRO A 161 5.07 -0.08 -17.84
C PRO A 161 4.52 -1.12 -16.86
N HIS A 162 3.49 -1.84 -17.28
CA HIS A 162 2.89 -2.92 -16.51
C HIS A 162 3.80 -4.17 -16.55
N GLY A 163 4.90 -4.13 -15.81
CA GLY A 163 5.82 -5.27 -15.68
C GLY A 163 5.20 -6.41 -14.86
N HIS A 164 5.40 -7.64 -15.36
CA HIS A 164 5.01 -8.96 -14.83
C HIS A 164 3.62 -9.48 -15.27
N ALA A 165 3.42 -9.61 -16.58
CA ALA A 165 2.90 -10.90 -17.05
C ALA A 165 3.95 -11.94 -16.61
N ALA A 166 3.58 -12.82 -15.68
CA ALA A 166 4.42 -13.95 -15.30
C ALA A 166 4.93 -14.63 -16.58
N PRO A 167 6.22 -15.05 -16.64
CA PRO A 167 6.69 -15.85 -17.76
C PRO A 167 5.74 -17.04 -17.88
N LYS A 168 5.13 -17.19 -19.06
CA LYS A 168 4.31 -18.33 -19.44
C LYS A 168 5.19 -19.55 -19.17
N LYS A 169 4.99 -20.23 -18.05
CA LYS A 169 5.66 -21.50 -17.78
C LYS A 169 5.31 -22.38 -19.00
N PRO A 170 6.29 -22.87 -19.77
CA PRO A 170 6.00 -23.78 -20.87
C PRO A 170 5.13 -24.90 -20.31
N ALA A 171 3.99 -25.14 -20.96
CA ALA A 171 3.15 -26.27 -20.65
C ALA A 171 4.06 -27.50 -20.70
N VAL A 172 4.27 -28.13 -19.54
CA VAL A 172 4.85 -29.48 -19.51
C VAL A 172 3.80 -30.33 -20.21
N GLU A 173 4.15 -30.79 -21.40
CA GLU A 173 3.40 -31.79 -22.14
C GLU A 173 3.01 -32.89 -21.17
N THR A 174 1.70 -33.07 -21.05
CA THR A 174 1.13 -34.25 -20.44
C THR A 174 1.51 -35.41 -21.36
N THR A 175 2.63 -36.08 -21.08
CA THR A 175 2.89 -37.39 -21.66
C THR A 175 1.85 -38.33 -21.08
N THR A 176 0.81 -38.56 -21.89
CA THR A 176 -0.17 -39.63 -21.77
C THR A 176 0.56 -40.96 -21.66
N ALA A 177 0.81 -41.43 -20.44
CA ALA A 177 1.17 -42.82 -20.19
C ALA A 177 -0.12 -43.63 -20.07
N GLN A 178 -0.70 -43.99 -21.23
CA GLN A 178 -1.63 -45.10 -21.37
C GLN A 178 -1.18 -46.01 -22.52
N SER A 179 -0.56 -47.14 -22.17
CA SER A 179 -0.59 -48.39 -22.93
C SER A 179 -0.20 -49.52 -21.96
N SER A 180 -1.16 -50.15 -21.28
CA SER A 180 -1.92 -51.35 -21.69
C SER A 180 -1.34 -52.63 -21.05
N PRO A 181 -2.16 -53.62 -20.65
CA PRO A 181 -1.77 -54.68 -19.72
C PRO A 181 -0.97 -55.80 -20.37
N ALA A 182 0.03 -56.33 -19.65
CA ALA A 182 0.78 -57.51 -20.05
C ALA A 182 -0.17 -58.73 -20.15
N THR A 183 -0.40 -59.17 -21.38
CA THR A 183 -1.08 -60.43 -21.69
C THR A 183 0.00 -61.51 -21.81
N LEU A 184 0.13 -62.36 -20.79
CA LEU A 184 0.87 -63.62 -20.88
C LEU A 184 -0.04 -64.64 -21.55
N LYS A 185 0.34 -65.07 -22.76
CA LYS A 185 -0.09 -66.35 -23.33
C LYS A 185 1.12 -67.05 -23.91
N ASP A 186 1.30 -68.28 -23.46
CA ASP A 186 2.11 -69.35 -24.02
C ASP A 186 1.98 -69.44 -25.54
N GLU A 187 3.10 -69.74 -26.22
CA GLU A 187 3.08 -70.75 -27.28
C GLU A 187 4.47 -71.41 -27.44
N THR A 188 4.43 -72.73 -27.32
CA THR A 188 5.44 -73.76 -27.59
C THR A 188 5.90 -73.78 -29.05
N SER A 189 7.19 -74.09 -29.31
CA SER A 189 7.66 -75.14 -30.25
C SER A 189 9.13 -74.95 -30.69
N SER A 190 10.01 -75.86 -30.26
CA SER A 190 11.07 -76.57 -31.03
C SER A 190 12.15 -77.12 -30.10
#